data_AF-A0A432F1C1-F1
#
_entry.id   AF-A0A432F1C1-F1
#
_cell.length_a   1.000
_cell.length_b   1.000
_cell.length_c   1.000
_cell.angle_alpha   90.00
_cell.angle_beta   90.00
_cell.angle_gamma   90.00
#
_symmetry.space_group_name_H-M   'P 1'
#
loop_
_entity.id
_entity.type
_entity.pdbx_description
1 polymer ?
#
loop_
_entity_poly.entity_id
_entity_poly.type
_entity_poly.pdbx_seq_one_letter_code
_entity_poly.pdbx_strand_id
1 'polypeptide(L)'
;MKDNYDFSKAKRGAVIKTNKEKITIRLDPVIIQWFRDQVKGGGNYQTLINEALKAHIMQQGESLEETLRRVIREEIPVGKVA
;
A
#
# COMPACT_ATOMS: atom_id res chain seq x y z
N MET A 1 13.58 -32.78 -29.60
CA MET A 1 12.96 -31.44 -29.39
C MET A 1 13.10 -30.69 -30.71
N LYS A 2 12.16 -29.80 -31.07
CA LYS A 2 12.24 -29.03 -32.33
C LYS A 2 13.06 -27.75 -32.09
N ASP A 3 13.93 -27.42 -33.05
CA ASP A 3 14.86 -26.30 -32.94
C ASP A 3 14.19 -24.93 -33.11
N ASN A 4 13.00 -24.88 -33.73
CA ASN A 4 12.27 -23.62 -33.87
C ASN A 4 10.75 -23.81 -33.90
N TYR A 5 10.03 -22.89 -33.27
CA TYR A 5 8.57 -22.87 -33.23
C TYR A 5 8.06 -21.60 -33.92
N ASP A 6 7.21 -21.78 -34.92
CA ASP A 6 6.54 -20.69 -35.63
C ASP A 6 5.31 -20.22 -34.84
N PHE A 7 5.37 -18.98 -34.34
CA PHE A 7 4.31 -18.32 -33.60
C PHE A 7 3.59 -17.24 -34.43
N SER A 8 3.74 -17.22 -35.76
CA SER A 8 3.11 -16.25 -36.66
C SER A 8 1.58 -16.20 -36.55
N LYS A 9 0.94 -17.31 -36.16
CA LYS A 9 -0.52 -17.42 -35.91
C LYS A 9 -0.91 -17.39 -34.43
N ALA A 10 0.05 -17.18 -33.53
CA ALA A 10 -0.24 -17.15 -32.10
C ALA A 10 -0.92 -15.82 -31.71
N LYS A 11 -2.09 -15.92 -31.06
CA LYS A 11 -2.82 -14.76 -30.54
C LYS A 11 -2.25 -14.41 -29.16
N ARG A 12 -1.60 -13.24 -29.02
CA ARG A 12 -1.17 -12.73 -27.71
C ARG A 12 -2.39 -12.55 -26.82
N GLY A 13 -2.39 -13.19 -25.66
CA GLY A 13 -3.43 -12.98 -24.63
C GLY A 13 -3.43 -11.52 -24.15
N ALA A 14 -4.52 -11.11 -23.50
CA ALA A 14 -4.64 -9.76 -22.94
C ALA A 14 -3.43 -9.47 -22.03
N VAL A 15 -2.69 -8.41 -22.33
CA VAL A 15 -1.63 -7.92 -21.44
C VAL A 15 -2.33 -7.44 -20.18
N ILE A 16 -2.25 -8.22 -19.12
CA ILE A 16 -2.81 -7.86 -17.82
C ILE A 16 -2.10 -6.57 -17.38
N LYS A 17 -2.84 -5.46 -17.30
CA LYS A 17 -2.30 -4.24 -16.69
C LYS A 17 -1.96 -4.57 -15.24
N THR A 18 -0.70 -4.41 -14.86
CA THR A 18 -0.31 -4.48 -13.46
C THR A 18 -0.83 -3.24 -12.75
N ASN A 19 -1.66 -3.43 -11.72
CA ASN A 19 -2.11 -2.34 -10.85
C ASN A 19 -1.05 -1.99 -9.77
N LYS A 20 0.15 -2.60 -9.85
CA LYS A 20 1.25 -2.42 -8.91
C LYS A 20 2.44 -1.85 -9.66
N GLU A 21 2.99 -0.76 -9.15
CA GLU A 21 4.23 -0.17 -9.64
C GLU A 21 5.42 -0.79 -8.90
N LYS A 22 6.46 -1.17 -9.65
CA LYS A 22 7.70 -1.70 -9.07
C LYS A 22 8.62 -0.54 -8.75
N ILE A 23 8.76 -0.24 -7.46
CA ILE A 23 9.69 0.77 -6.96
C ILE A 23 10.83 0.13 -6.16
N THR A 24 12.01 0.77 -6.17
CA THR A 24 13.12 0.39 -5.30
C THR A 24 13.11 1.30 -4.08
N ILE A 25 12.69 0.77 -2.93
CA ILE A 25 12.69 1.46 -1.64
C ILE A 25 13.60 0.75 -0.65
N ARG A 26 14.27 1.51 0.23
CA ARG A 26 15.00 0.94 1.36
C ARG A 26 14.03 0.85 2.55
N LEU A 27 13.92 -0.33 3.13
CA LEU A 27 13.16 -0.57 4.36
C LEU A 27 14.09 -1.13 5.42
N ASP A 28 13.74 -0.89 6.69
CA ASP A 28 14.47 -1.44 7.81
C ASP A 28 14.47 -2.99 7.74
N PRO A 29 15.63 -3.66 7.89
CA PRO A 29 15.70 -5.11 7.88
C PRO A 29 14.80 -5.76 8.94
N VAL A 30 14.57 -5.12 10.10
CA VAL A 30 13.69 -5.61 11.16
C VAL A 30 12.24 -5.67 10.68
N ILE A 31 11.79 -4.65 9.95
CA ILE A 31 10.43 -4.61 9.37
C ILE A 31 10.27 -5.75 8.35
N ILE A 32 11.25 -5.92 7.46
CA ILE A 32 11.24 -6.99 6.46
C ILE A 32 11.17 -8.35 7.15
N GLN A 33 11.97 -8.56 8.20
CA GLN A 33 12.02 -9.81 8.93
C GLN A 33 10.67 -10.11 9.62
N TRP A 34 10.07 -9.11 10.27
CA TRP A 34 8.76 -9.24 10.90
C TRP A 34 7.70 -9.72 9.90
N PHE A 35 7.58 -9.08 8.73
CA PHE A 35 6.62 -9.49 7.70
C PHE A 35 6.93 -10.85 7.08
N ARG A 36 8.21 -11.24 6.98
CA ARG A 36 8.63 -12.57 6.54
C ARG A 36 8.20 -13.65 7.53
N ASP A 37 8.31 -13.37 8.82
CA ASP A 37 7.90 -14.30 9.87
C ASP A 37 6.38 -14.55 9.87
N GLN A 38 5.57 -13.56 9.46
CA GLN A 38 4.11 -13.69 9.33
C GLN A 38 3.66 -14.61 8.17
N VAL A 39 4.51 -14.86 7.16
CA VAL A 39 4.14 -15.61 5.95
C VAL A 39 4.76 -17.00 5.84
N LYS A 40 5.30 -17.55 6.95
CA LYS A 40 5.98 -18.86 7.01
C LYS A 40 5.19 -20.05 6.42
N GLY A 41 3.89 -19.91 6.17
CA GLY A 41 3.03 -20.91 5.53
C GLY A 41 2.72 -20.73 4.03
N GLY A 42 3.43 -19.84 3.30
CA GLY A 42 3.26 -19.69 1.84
C GLY A 42 2.62 -18.37 1.39
N GLY A 43 2.75 -17.30 2.16
CA GLY A 43 2.25 -15.97 1.81
C GLY A 43 3.29 -15.05 1.17
N ASN A 44 2.84 -13.95 0.55
CA ASN A 44 3.72 -12.90 0.03
C ASN A 44 3.84 -11.75 1.04
N TYR A 45 4.99 -11.62 1.69
CA TYR A 45 5.28 -10.54 2.64
C TYR A 45 5.13 -9.14 2.02
N GLN A 46 5.36 -8.99 0.70
CA GLN A 46 5.15 -7.72 -0.02
C GLN A 46 3.68 -7.34 -0.07
N THR A 47 2.76 -8.31 -0.13
CA THR A 47 1.33 -8.03 -0.05
C THR A 47 1.00 -7.49 1.33
N LEU A 48 1.50 -8.10 2.41
CA LEU A 48 1.26 -7.61 3.77
C LEU A 48 1.80 -6.20 3.99
N ILE A 49 3.00 -5.90 3.50
CA ILE A 49 3.58 -4.54 3.55
C ILE A 49 2.66 -3.55 2.83
N ASN A 50 2.18 -3.90 1.63
CA ASN A 50 1.28 -3.01 0.88
C ASN A 50 -0.07 -2.81 1.59
N GLU A 51 -0.64 -3.85 2.18
CA GLU A 51 -1.89 -3.72 2.94
C GLU A 51 -1.70 -2.87 4.21
N ALA A 52 -0.56 -3.01 4.91
CA ALA A 52 -0.23 -2.16 6.04
C ALA A 52 -0.09 -0.68 5.63
N LEU A 53 0.56 -0.40 4.50
CA LEU A 53 0.66 0.96 3.95
C LEU A 53 -0.70 1.52 3.54
N LYS A 54 -1.57 0.71 2.92
CA LYS A 54 -2.95 1.12 2.60
C LYS A 54 -3.74 1.41 3.86
N ALA A 55 -3.67 0.54 4.88
CA ALA A 55 -4.34 0.74 6.15
C ALA A 55 -3.87 2.02 6.83
N HIS A 56 -2.56 2.31 6.78
CA HIS A 56 -2.01 3.56 7.27
C HIS A 56 -2.57 4.77 6.52
N ILE A 57 -2.63 4.74 5.19
CA ILE A 57 -3.24 5.81 4.37
C ILE A 57 -4.71 6.00 4.73
N MET A 58 -5.48 4.91 4.90
CA MET A 58 -6.89 5.00 5.30
C MET A 58 -7.06 5.61 6.69
N GLN A 59 -6.20 5.24 7.64
CA GLN A 59 -6.16 5.84 8.99
C GLN A 59 -5.71 7.30 8.98
N GLN A 60 -4.89 7.72 8.01
CA GLN A 60 -4.47 9.11 7.83
C GLN A 60 -5.50 9.94 7.04
N GLY A 61 -6.35 9.28 6.23
CA GLY A 61 -7.42 9.91 5.45
C GLY A 61 -8.60 10.40 6.32
N GLU A 62 -8.83 9.76 7.47
CA GLU A 62 -9.59 10.34 8.58
C GLU A 62 -8.60 10.98 9.55
N SER A 63 -7.96 12.06 9.15
CA SER A 63 -6.86 12.60 9.94
C SER A 63 -7.32 12.86 11.39
N LEU A 64 -6.60 12.27 12.34
CA LEU A 64 -6.63 12.68 13.74
C LEU A 64 -6.56 14.21 13.85
N GLU A 65 -5.89 14.85 12.88
CA GLU A 65 -5.84 16.30 12.68
C GLU A 65 -7.21 16.96 12.38
N GLU A 66 -8.05 16.44 11.48
CA GLU A 66 -9.41 16.95 11.24
C GLU A 66 -10.31 16.74 12.46
N THR A 67 -10.18 15.58 13.12
CA THR A 67 -10.91 15.30 14.37
C THR A 67 -10.45 16.21 15.50
N LEU A 68 -9.14 16.44 15.68
CA LEU A 68 -8.58 17.40 16.63
C LEU A 68 -8.99 18.83 16.29
N ARG A 69 -8.92 19.25 15.03
CA ARG A 69 -9.31 20.59 14.58
C ARG A 69 -10.79 20.86 14.84
N ARG A 70 -11.66 19.85 14.66
CA ARG A 70 -13.08 19.94 15.03
C ARG A 70 -13.26 20.11 16.54
N VAL A 71 -12.65 19.24 17.34
CA VAL A 71 -12.75 19.30 18.81
C VAL A 71 -12.17 20.60 19.40
N ILE A 72 -11.03 21.07 18.90
CA ILE A 72 -10.41 22.33 19.35
C ILE A 72 -11.29 23.56 19.00
N ARG A 73 -12.03 23.52 17.88
CA ARG A 73 -12.93 24.59 17.45
C ARG A 73 -14.26 24.58 18.22
N GLU A 74 -14.69 23.42 18.72
CA GLU A 74 -15.88 23.26 19.55
C GLU A 74 -15.65 23.68 21.02
N GLU A 75 -14.44 23.45 21.57
CA GLU A 75 -14.13 23.71 22.98
C GLU A 75 -13.52 25.11 23.27
N ILE A 76 -13.10 25.86 22.25
CA ILE A 76 -12.68 27.26 22.42
C ILE A 76 -13.84 28.18 22.00
N PRO A 77 -14.62 28.74 22.93
CA PRO A 77 -15.57 29.79 22.58
C PRO A 77 -14.77 30.95 21.99
N VAL A 78 -15.14 31.39 20.79
CA VAL A 78 -14.62 32.60 20.16
C VAL A 78 -14.75 33.73 21.18
N GLY A 79 -13.63 34.03 21.84
CA GLY A 79 -13.51 35.17 22.72
C GLY A 79 -13.76 36.40 21.88
N LYS A 80 -14.94 36.99 22.05
CA LYS A 80 -15.22 38.38 21.67
C LYS A 80 -14.04 39.22 22.16
N VAL A 81 -13.25 39.74 21.23
CA VAL A 81 -12.41 40.89 21.51
C VAL A 81 -13.19 42.08 20.98
N ALA A 82 -13.76 42.81 21.94
CA ALA A 82 -14.29 44.16 21.75
C ALA A 82 -13.13 45.13 21.50
#